data_AF-A0A8E0VLU3-F1
#
_entry.id   AF-A0A8E0VLU3-F1
#
_cell.length_a   1.000
_cell.length_b   1.000
_cell.length_c   1.000
_cell.angle_alpha   90.00
_cell.angle_beta   90.00
_cell.angle_gamma   90.00
#
_symmetry.space_group_name_H-M   'P 1'
#
loop_
_entity.id
_entity.type
_entity.pdbx_description
1 polymer ?
#
loop_
_entity_poly.entity_id
_entity_poly.type
_entity_poly.pdbx_seq_one_letter_code
_entity_poly.pdbx_strand_id
1 'polypeptide(L)'
;MNPPDLVFIVQDKIAQYPGKSKVLTLKHPRSGQNCLYVWNSTSGVNRLYEIQRVSEKHRSWFLGTKIKSDGGAYLCTPINPLFLVLSSLREQPIQNRFTNLYGLLANDPNLASIFDKDDEWKRKLNSICDSK
;
A
#
# COMPACT_ATOMS: atom_id res chain seq x y z
N MET A 1 27.47 -6.30 6.96
CA MET A 1 26.45 -7.38 6.91
C MET A 1 25.87 -7.41 5.52
N ASN A 2 25.71 -8.59 4.92
CA ASN A 2 24.97 -8.72 3.67
C ASN A 2 23.47 -8.47 3.92
N PRO A 3 22.75 -7.83 2.99
CA PRO A 3 21.31 -7.65 3.12
C PRO A 3 20.61 -9.02 3.21
N PRO A 4 19.51 -9.14 3.98
CA PRO A 4 18.78 -10.39 4.08
C PRO A 4 18.14 -10.75 2.74
N ASP A 5 18.16 -12.03 2.39
CA ASP A 5 17.42 -12.52 1.22
C ASP A 5 15.91 -12.45 1.53
N LEU A 6 15.15 -11.76 0.67
CA LEU A 6 13.69 -11.61 0.78
C LEU A 6 13.01 -12.31 -0.38
N VAL A 7 11.98 -13.11 -0.07
CA VAL A 7 11.17 -13.80 -1.08
C VAL A 7 9.86 -13.07 -1.23
N PHE A 8 9.61 -12.52 -2.42
CA PHE A 8 8.37 -11.82 -2.76
C PHE A 8 7.58 -12.60 -3.80
N ILE A 9 6.27 -12.66 -3.59
CA ILE A 9 5.29 -13.12 -4.58
C ILE A 9 4.55 -11.87 -5.05
N VAL A 10 4.82 -11.48 -6.29
CA VAL A 10 4.29 -10.27 -6.93
C VAL A 10 3.54 -10.63 -8.19
N GLN A 11 2.56 -9.81 -8.57
CA GLN A 11 1.93 -9.94 -9.88
C GLN A 11 2.91 -9.57 -10.99
N ASP A 12 2.85 -10.27 -12.12
CA ASP A 12 3.75 -10.04 -13.27
C ASP A 12 3.79 -8.57 -13.70
N LYS A 13 2.64 -7.87 -13.66
CA LYS A 13 2.55 -6.44 -14.00
C LYS A 13 3.47 -5.56 -13.14
N ILE A 14 3.73 -5.94 -11.88
CA ILE A 14 4.66 -5.22 -11.00
C ILE A 14 6.11 -5.59 -11.34
N ALA A 15 6.35 -6.87 -11.64
CA ALA A 15 7.69 -7.40 -11.91
C ALA A 15 8.24 -6.99 -13.29
N GLN A 16 7.36 -6.76 -14.27
CA GLN A 16 7.72 -6.41 -15.65
C GLN A 16 8.45 -5.07 -15.77
N TYR A 17 8.29 -4.16 -14.81
CA TYR A 17 8.81 -2.79 -14.91
C TYR A 17 9.65 -2.41 -13.68
N PRO A 18 10.86 -2.98 -13.57
CA PRO A 18 11.77 -2.67 -12.47
C PRO A 18 12.06 -1.16 -12.39
N GLY A 19 12.12 -0.64 -11.15
CA GLY A 19 12.35 0.79 -10.90
C GLY A 19 11.12 1.71 -11.01
N LYS A 20 9.96 1.19 -11.43
CA LYS A 20 8.68 1.95 -11.48
C LYS A 20 7.79 1.77 -10.25
N SER A 21 8.26 1.00 -9.28
CA SER A 21 7.56 0.72 -8.02
C SER A 21 8.28 1.41 -6.85
N LYS A 22 7.51 2.03 -5.96
CA LYS A 22 7.99 2.66 -4.74
C LYS A 22 7.37 1.97 -3.53
N VAL A 23 8.19 1.59 -2.56
CA VAL A 23 7.70 1.12 -1.25
C VAL A 23 7.31 2.34 -0.42
N LEU A 24 6.11 2.30 0.17
CA LEU A 24 5.55 3.34 1.03
C LEU A 24 5.23 2.77 2.40
N THR A 25 5.36 3.59 3.44
CA THR A 25 4.81 3.29 4.76
C THR A 25 3.53 4.08 4.93
N LEU A 26 2.41 3.38 5.12
CA LEU A 26 1.08 3.96 5.32
C LEU A 26 0.40 3.29 6.53
N LYS A 27 -0.65 3.92 7.05
CA LYS A 27 -1.45 3.37 8.15
C LYS A 27 -2.34 2.22 7.67
N HIS A 28 -2.40 1.13 8.43
CA HIS A 28 -3.35 0.05 8.16
C HIS A 28 -4.78 0.51 8.46
N PRO A 29 -5.74 0.38 7.52
CA PRO A 29 -7.04 1.06 7.58
C PRO A 29 -7.93 0.60 8.74
N ARG A 30 -7.67 -0.58 9.31
CA ARG A 30 -8.41 -1.05 10.49
C ARG A 30 -7.72 -0.71 11.81
N SER A 31 -6.40 -0.82 11.87
CA SER A 31 -5.65 -0.83 13.14
C SER A 31 -4.80 0.42 13.39
N GLY A 32 -4.62 1.29 12.40
CA GLY A 32 -3.78 2.47 12.50
C GLY A 32 -2.28 2.18 12.67
N GLN A 33 -1.86 0.91 12.52
CA GLN A 33 -0.45 0.53 12.60
C GLN A 33 0.28 0.85 11.30
N ASN A 34 1.57 1.14 11.38
CA ASN A 34 2.38 1.38 10.18
C ASN A 34 2.59 0.06 9.45
N CYS A 35 2.22 0.03 8.17
CA CYS A 35 2.40 -1.11 7.28
C CYS A 35 3.09 -0.68 5.99
N LEU A 36 3.73 -1.64 5.32
CA LEU A 36 4.38 -1.42 4.04
C LEU A 36 3.42 -1.69 2.89
N TYR A 37 3.49 -0.83 1.88
CA TYR A 37 2.72 -0.90 0.65
C TYR A 37 3.66 -0.71 -0.54
N VAL A 38 3.26 -1.20 -1.71
CA VAL A 38 3.93 -0.92 -2.98
C VAL A 38 3.01 -0.03 -3.81
N TRP A 39 3.49 1.16 -4.14
CA TRP A 39 2.92 2.01 -5.17
C TRP A 39 3.57 1.70 -6.50
N ASN A 40 2.78 1.31 -7.49
CA ASN A 40 3.25 1.06 -8.85
C ASN A 40 2.54 2.04 -9.80
N SER A 41 3.33 2.84 -10.51
CA SER A 41 2.85 3.73 -11.56
C SER A 41 3.45 3.27 -12.87
N THR A 42 2.70 2.47 -13.62
CA THR A 42 3.19 1.89 -14.87
C THR A 42 2.12 1.90 -15.95
N SER A 43 2.53 2.27 -17.17
CA SER A 43 1.66 2.28 -18.37
C SER A 43 0.37 3.08 -18.16
N GLY A 44 0.46 4.20 -17.44
CA GLY A 44 -0.67 5.10 -17.16
C GLY A 44 -1.68 4.59 -16.13
N VAL A 45 -1.47 3.41 -15.53
CA VAL A 45 -2.37 2.86 -14.51
C VAL A 45 -1.65 2.81 -13.18
N ASN A 46 -2.16 3.55 -12.20
CA ASN A 46 -1.61 3.50 -10.85
C ASN A 46 -2.30 2.45 -10.01
N ARG A 47 -1.50 1.63 -9.31
CA ARG A 47 -2.00 0.58 -8.43
C ARG A 47 -1.25 0.61 -7.11
N LEU A 48 -2.01 0.43 -6.03
CA LEU A 48 -1.47 0.23 -4.69
C LEU A 48 -1.60 -1.25 -4.32
N TYR A 49 -0.56 -1.80 -3.72
CA TYR A 49 -0.54 -3.16 -3.22
C TYR A 49 -0.17 -3.13 -1.73
N GLU A 50 -0.86 -3.90 -0.91
CA GLU A 50 -0.42 -4.16 0.46
C GLU A 50 0.66 -5.24 0.45
N ILE A 51 1.60 -5.17 1.41
CA ILE A 51 2.62 -6.20 1.60
C ILE A 51 2.25 -7.02 2.84
N GLN A 52 1.95 -8.30 2.65
CA GLN A 52 1.61 -9.21 3.72
C GLN A 52 2.67 -10.31 3.85
N ARG A 53 3.12 -10.58 5.07
CA ARG A 53 4.02 -11.71 5.32
C ARG A 53 3.20 -12.96 5.60
N VAL A 54 3.45 -14.02 4.84
CA VAL A 54 2.95 -15.36 5.13
C VAL A 54 4.14 -16.21 5.56
N SER A 55 3.98 -16.89 6.69
CA SER A 55 5.02 -17.75 7.24
C SER A 55 4.39 -18.85 8.09
N GLU A 56 4.91 -20.06 7.95
CA GLU A 56 4.57 -21.21 8.77
C GLU A 56 5.79 -21.69 9.57
N LYS A 57 5.56 -22.41 10.67
CA LYS A 57 6.65 -23.02 11.43
C LYS A 57 7.34 -24.12 10.60
N HIS A 58 8.64 -24.29 10.81
CA HIS A 58 9.44 -25.35 10.20
C HIS A 58 9.46 -25.33 8.65
N ARG A 59 9.65 -24.13 8.07
CA ARG A 59 9.83 -23.92 6.63
C ARG A 59 11.15 -23.21 6.35
N SER A 60 11.77 -23.50 5.21
CA SER A 60 12.97 -22.84 4.70
C SER A 60 12.91 -22.69 3.19
N TRP A 61 13.66 -21.73 2.65
CA TRP A 61 13.84 -21.55 1.21
C TRP A 61 15.23 -22.00 0.77
N PHE A 62 15.29 -22.70 -0.35
CA PHE A 62 16.51 -23.03 -1.06
C PHE A 62 16.67 -22.04 -2.22
N LEU A 63 17.57 -21.07 -2.06
CA LEU A 63 17.80 -19.97 -2.99
C LEU A 63 19.12 -20.18 -3.73
N GLY A 64 19.08 -21.00 -4.79
CA GLY A 64 20.28 -21.44 -5.50
C GLY A 64 21.19 -22.25 -4.56
N THR A 65 22.35 -21.70 -4.20
CA THR A 65 23.32 -22.32 -3.27
C THR A 65 23.13 -21.89 -1.80
N LYS A 66 22.19 -20.98 -1.52
CA LYS A 66 21.93 -20.48 -0.17
C LYS A 66 20.69 -21.12 0.43
N ILE A 67 20.71 -21.31 1.75
CA ILE A 67 19.54 -21.69 2.53
C ILE A 67 19.10 -20.47 3.35
N LYS A 68 17.87 -20.02 3.11
CA LYS A 68 17.20 -19.05 3.98
C LYS A 68 16.34 -19.84 4.97
N SER A 69 16.75 -19.83 6.23
CA SER A 69 16.11 -20.61 7.31
C SER A 69 14.69 -20.17 7.61
N ASP A 70 14.38 -18.89 7.42
CA ASP A 70 13.04 -18.33 7.55
C ASP A 70 12.26 -18.56 6.24
N GLY A 71 11.44 -19.61 6.20
CA GLY A 71 10.59 -19.97 5.06
C GLY A 71 9.40 -19.03 4.80
N GLY A 72 9.37 -17.85 5.43
CA GLY A 72 8.38 -16.83 5.13
C GLY A 72 8.52 -16.25 3.72
N ALA A 73 7.41 -15.79 3.17
CA ALA A 73 7.33 -15.03 1.93
C ALA A 73 6.46 -13.78 2.12
N TYR A 74 6.71 -12.77 1.29
CA TYR A 74 5.93 -11.54 1.24
C TYR A 74 5.03 -11.56 0.01
N LEU A 75 3.72 -11.51 0.22
CA LEU A 75 2.74 -11.39 -0.85
C LEU A 75 2.40 -9.91 -1.06
N CYS A 76 2.38 -9.50 -2.33
CA CYS A 76 1.89 -8.20 -2.74
C CYS A 76 0.51 -8.34 -3.37
N THR A 77 -0.54 -8.01 -2.62
CA THR A 77 -1.94 -8.09 -3.06
C THR A 77 -2.49 -6.70 -3.37
N PRO A 78 -3.29 -6.52 -4.45
CA PRO A 78 -3.88 -5.21 -4.75
C PRO A 78 -4.79 -4.75 -3.62
N ILE A 79 -4.71 -3.48 -3.26
CA ILE A 79 -5.62 -2.84 -2.32
C ILE A 79 -6.20 -1.58 -2.94
N ASN A 80 -7.50 -1.32 -2.72
CA ASN A 80 -8.13 -0.08 -3.12
C ASN A 80 -7.73 1.05 -2.15
N PRO A 81 -7.07 2.14 -2.60
CA PRO A 81 -6.66 3.26 -1.74
C PRO A 81 -7.80 3.93 -0.97
N LEU A 82 -9.05 3.80 -1.42
CA LEU A 82 -10.21 4.32 -0.70
C LEU A 82 -10.37 3.75 0.71
N PHE A 83 -9.90 2.52 0.97
CA PHE A 83 -9.91 1.96 2.33
C PHE A 83 -9.04 2.78 3.29
N LEU A 84 -7.95 3.37 2.80
CA LEU A 84 -7.07 4.21 3.60
C LEU A 84 -7.73 5.56 3.89
N VAL A 85 -8.38 6.16 2.89
CA VAL A 85 -9.14 7.41 3.05
C VAL A 85 -10.30 7.22 4.03
N LEU A 86 -11.01 6.10 3.97
CA LEU A 86 -12.07 5.76 4.94
C LEU A 86 -11.54 5.72 6.38
N SER A 87 -10.33 5.21 6.60
CA SER A 87 -9.70 5.26 7.93
C SER A 87 -9.45 6.71 8.35
N SER A 88 -8.88 7.52 7.46
CA SER A 88 -8.61 8.95 7.75
C SER A 88 -9.88 9.73 8.04
N LEU A 89 -11.00 9.44 7.36
CA LEU A 89 -12.31 10.04 7.62
C LEU A 89 -12.84 9.65 9.00
N ARG A 90 -12.76 8.37 9.36
CA ARG A 90 -13.19 7.86 10.68
C ARG A 90 -12.37 8.45 11.82
N GLU A 91 -11.10 8.76 11.57
CA GLU A 91 -10.18 9.35 12.54
C GLU A 91 -10.39 10.87 12.73
N GLN A 92 -11.26 11.52 11.93
CA GLN A 92 -11.53 12.94 12.12
C GLN A 92 -12.19 13.21 13.48
N PRO A 93 -11.67 14.18 14.25
CA PRO A 93 -12.23 14.50 15.57
C PRO A 93 -13.61 15.19 15.45
N ILE A 94 -13.86 15.88 14.33
CA ILE A 94 -15.12 16.59 14.07
C ILE A 94 -15.89 15.79 13.04
N GLN A 95 -17.01 15.21 13.45
CA GLN A 95 -17.97 14.59 12.56
C GLN A 95 -18.94 15.64 11.97
N ASN A 96 -19.58 15.32 10.85
CA ASN A 96 -20.60 16.17 10.18
C ASN A 96 -20.09 17.51 9.64
N ARG A 97 -18.80 17.60 9.28
CA ARG A 97 -18.24 18.76 8.59
C ARG A 97 -17.65 18.33 7.25
N PHE A 98 -17.93 19.11 6.21
CA PHE A 98 -17.22 18.99 4.93
C PHE A 98 -15.78 19.48 5.09
N THR A 99 -14.83 18.65 4.67
CA THR A 99 -13.41 18.98 4.58
C THR A 99 -12.89 18.68 3.18
N ASN A 100 -11.84 19.37 2.76
CA ASN A 100 -11.18 19.06 1.50
C ASN A 100 -10.18 17.90 1.69
N LEU A 101 -9.84 17.23 0.59
CA LEU A 101 -8.95 16.07 0.60
C LEU A 101 -7.56 16.41 1.17
N TYR A 102 -7.03 17.59 0.84
CA TYR A 102 -5.72 18.04 1.32
C TYR A 102 -5.69 18.18 2.85
N GLY A 103 -6.72 18.77 3.44
CA GLY A 103 -6.86 18.92 4.89
C GLY A 103 -7.05 17.58 5.59
N LEU A 104 -7.82 16.67 4.99
CA LEU A 104 -8.00 15.30 5.50
C LEU A 104 -6.67 14.53 5.56
N LEU A 105 -5.85 14.66 4.52
CA LEU A 105 -4.60 13.91 4.36
C LEU A 105 -3.36 14.65 4.84
N ALA A 106 -3.51 15.81 5.49
CA ALA A 106 -2.39 16.67 5.90
C ALA A 106 -1.35 15.94 6.77
N ASN A 107 -1.80 14.96 7.57
CA ASN A 107 -0.95 14.18 8.47
C ASN A 107 -0.37 12.90 7.81
N ASP A 108 -0.74 12.58 6.57
CA ASP A 108 -0.23 11.42 5.83
C ASP A 108 0.24 11.84 4.42
N PRO A 109 1.47 12.41 4.30
CA PRO A 109 1.98 12.90 3.03
C PRO A 109 2.22 11.77 2.01
N ASN A 110 2.48 10.54 2.48
CA ASN A 110 2.64 9.40 1.59
C ASN A 110 1.29 9.05 0.96
N LEU A 111 0.21 9.05 1.73
CA LEU A 111 -1.15 8.85 1.21
C LEU A 111 -1.56 10.00 0.31
N ALA A 112 -1.30 11.26 0.68
CA ALA A 112 -1.58 12.42 -0.17
C ALA A 112 -0.94 12.27 -1.57
N SER A 113 0.32 11.82 -1.63
CA SER A 113 1.04 11.63 -2.88
C SER A 113 0.43 10.59 -3.84
N ILE A 114 -0.42 9.69 -3.34
CA ILE A 114 -1.17 8.72 -4.15
C ILE A 114 -2.29 9.43 -4.94
N PHE A 115 -2.97 10.38 -4.30
CA PHE A 115 -4.08 11.11 -4.90
C PHE A 115 -3.61 12.25 -5.80
N ASP A 116 -2.45 12.86 -5.53
CA ASP A 116 -1.90 13.90 -6.40
C ASP A 116 -1.50 13.38 -7.79
N LYS A 117 -1.18 12.09 -7.90
CA LYS A 117 -0.69 11.46 -9.14
C LYS A 117 -1.78 10.86 -10.00
N ASP A 118 -3.02 10.82 -9.52
CA ASP A 118 -4.10 10.08 -10.16
C ASP A 118 -5.48 10.69 -9.89
N ASP A 119 -6.04 11.34 -10.90
CA ASP A 119 -7.40 11.88 -10.82
C ASP A 119 -8.48 10.80 -10.82
N GLU A 120 -8.17 9.54 -11.20
CA GLU A 120 -9.12 8.42 -11.09
C GLU A 120 -9.50 8.18 -9.63
N TRP A 121 -8.52 8.20 -8.71
CA TRP A 121 -8.80 8.00 -7.29
C TRP A 121 -9.60 9.15 -6.70
N LYS A 122 -9.37 10.39 -7.17
CA LYS A 122 -10.19 11.55 -6.79
C LYS A 122 -11.64 11.37 -7.25
N ARG A 123 -11.88 10.94 -8.50
CA ARG A 123 -13.23 10.67 -9.01
C ARG A 123 -13.95 9.58 -8.21
N LYS A 124 -13.22 8.55 -7.78
CA LYS A 124 -13.78 7.45 -6.98
C LYS A 124 -14.16 7.86 -5.56
N LEU A 125 -13.70 9.01 -5.03
CA LEU A 125 -14.13 9.51 -3.72
C LEU A 125 -15.65 9.73 -3.66
N ASN A 126 -16.29 10.08 -4.77
CA ASN A 126 -17.75 10.26 -4.85
C ASN A 126 -18.53 8.97 -4.53
N SER A 127 -17.87 7.80 -4.53
CA SER A 127 -18.49 6.53 -4.12
C SER A 127 -18.57 6.33 -2.61
N ILE A 128 -17.81 7.11 -1.83
CA ILE A 128 -17.70 6.98 -0.37
C ILE A 128 -17.97 8.29 0.38
N CYS A 129 -17.99 9.44 -0.31
CA CYS A 129 -18.16 10.76 0.28
C CYS A 129 -19.24 11.56 -0.46
N ASP A 130 -20.03 12.31 0.31
CA ASP A 130 -20.87 13.37 -0.23
C ASP A 130 -20.02 14.58 -0.64
N SER A 131 -20.46 15.32 -1.66
CA SER A 131 -19.81 16.53 -2.15
C SER A 131 -20.68 17.76 -1.88
N LYS A 132 -20.04 18.90 -1.59
CA LYS A 132 -20.69 20.19 -1.37
C LYS A 132 -19.93 21.30 -2.07
#